data_AF-A0A1Y5H5Q8-F1
#
_entry.id   AF-A0A1Y5H5Q8-F1
#
_cell.length_a   1.000
_cell.length_b   1.000
_cell.length_c   1.000
_cell.angle_alpha   90.00
_cell.angle_beta   90.00
_cell.angle_gamma   90.00
#
_symmetry.space_group_name_H-M   'P 1'
#
loop_
_entity.id
_entity.type
_entity.pdbx_description
1 polymer ?
#
loop_
_entity_poly.entity_id
_entity_poly.type
_entity_poly.pdbx_seq_one_letter_code
_entity_poly.pdbx_strand_id
1 'polypeptide(L)'
;MTLFLYMAVAMHIVLPTPGGSGLYIAPNVFGWIFIFSLIGCCLWEIVKTKVLVVNKVDYFILIGTILFVIPLCYSSSDFSTTIFRVLGLCFGALLLFCLSQLKLGKVQKGEILSILQIGIFIECLIGLIQFFILTQFEIQILGYTPIFDRPYGSFTQPNVMASSMATGVVLALFLIFYAEKFSLKKWVINVSYFNLLSCTLLLIPMQSKTGFLGLIISMILLLFIFKNHFPLFKKAISFLIMGGGNWIGVYKLFK
;
A
#
# COMPACT_ATOMS: atom_id res chain seq x y z
N MET A 1 4.33 -13.28 12.89
CA MET A 1 2.96 -13.78 13.10
C MET A 1 1.92 -12.66 13.04
N THR A 2 2.07 -11.59 13.82
CA THR A 2 1.16 -10.42 13.82
C THR A 2 0.98 -9.78 12.43
N LEU A 3 2.09 -9.47 11.73
CA LEU A 3 2.04 -8.90 10.37
C LEU A 3 1.28 -9.78 9.38
N PHE A 4 1.50 -11.10 9.43
CA PHE A 4 0.84 -12.04 8.54
C PHE A 4 -0.66 -12.09 8.80
N LEU A 5 -1.09 -12.19 10.06
CA LEU A 5 -2.51 -12.17 10.43
C LEU A 5 -3.20 -10.88 9.97
N TYR A 6 -2.53 -9.74 10.12
CA TYR A 6 -3.07 -8.48 9.63
C TYR A 6 -3.22 -8.47 8.11
N MET A 7 -2.14 -8.83 7.38
CA MET A 7 -2.09 -8.78 5.93
C MET A 7 -2.94 -9.85 5.22
N ALA A 8 -3.20 -10.99 5.86
CA ALA A 8 -3.96 -12.08 5.26
C ALA A 8 -5.45 -12.08 5.65
N VAL A 9 -5.81 -11.45 6.77
CA VAL A 9 -7.16 -11.52 7.34
C VAL A 9 -7.69 -10.14 7.70
N ALA A 10 -7.07 -9.48 8.68
CA ALA A 10 -7.70 -8.32 9.33
C ALA A 10 -7.90 -7.12 8.40
N MET A 11 -6.96 -6.86 7.48
CA MET A 11 -7.07 -5.78 6.48
C MET A 11 -8.32 -5.92 5.61
N HIS A 12 -8.78 -7.14 5.36
CA HIS A 12 -9.86 -7.39 4.42
C HIS A 12 -11.25 -7.34 5.06
N ILE A 13 -11.34 -7.21 6.39
CA ILE A 13 -12.63 -7.18 7.09
C ILE A 13 -13.25 -5.80 6.96
N VAL A 14 -14.37 -5.71 6.23
CA VAL A 14 -15.14 -4.47 6.10
C VAL A 14 -16.15 -4.36 7.24
N LEU A 15 -16.01 -3.31 8.04
CA LEU A 15 -16.95 -2.95 9.10
C LEU A 15 -17.91 -1.86 8.61
N PRO A 16 -19.18 -1.86 9.05
CA PRO A 16 -20.11 -0.78 8.75
C PRO A 16 -19.57 0.54 9.31
N THR A 17 -19.58 1.59 8.50
CA THR A 17 -19.04 2.91 8.86
C THR A 17 -20.13 3.98 8.82
N PRO A 18 -20.16 4.91 9.79
CA PRO A 18 -21.09 6.03 9.78
C PRO A 18 -20.71 7.15 8.76
N GLY A 19 -20.07 6.81 7.64
CA GLY A 19 -19.45 7.78 6.72
C GLY A 19 -18.21 8.44 7.32
N GLY A 20 -17.62 9.47 6.69
CA GLY A 20 -16.50 10.25 7.24
C GLY A 20 -15.11 9.94 6.65
N SER A 21 -14.04 10.36 7.34
CA SER A 21 -12.66 10.20 6.87
C SER A 21 -11.65 9.89 7.99
N GLY A 22 -10.52 9.29 7.63
CA GLY A 22 -9.42 9.01 8.56
C GLY A 22 -9.77 8.00 9.65
N LEU A 23 -9.50 8.34 10.92
CA LEU A 23 -9.76 7.50 12.09
C LEU A 23 -11.24 7.17 12.31
N TYR A 24 -12.15 7.91 11.68
CA TYR A 24 -13.60 7.71 11.80
C TYR A 24 -14.13 6.53 10.94
N ILE A 25 -13.32 6.04 10.00
CA ILE A 25 -13.65 4.87 9.16
C ILE A 25 -13.36 3.58 9.95
N ALA A 26 -14.41 2.85 10.34
CA ALA A 26 -14.32 1.67 11.21
C ALA A 26 -13.32 0.57 10.76
N PRO A 27 -13.17 0.24 9.46
CA PRO A 27 -12.12 -0.68 9.00
C PRO A 27 -10.70 -0.30 9.43
N ASN A 28 -10.40 0.99 9.63
CA ASN A 28 -9.06 1.42 10.05
C ASN A 28 -8.71 1.00 11.48
N VAL A 29 -9.69 0.62 12.32
CA VAL A 29 -9.46 0.20 13.71
C VAL A 29 -8.49 -0.98 13.79
N PHE A 30 -8.64 -1.99 12.92
CA PHE A 30 -7.70 -3.12 12.87
C PHE A 30 -6.29 -2.67 12.47
N GLY A 31 -6.19 -1.71 11.54
CA GLY A 31 -4.93 -1.10 11.14
C GLY A 31 -4.23 -0.41 12.30
N TRP A 32 -4.97 0.36 13.10
CA TRP A 32 -4.43 1.06 14.26
C TRP A 32 -4.01 0.12 15.38
N ILE A 33 -4.81 -0.91 15.70
CA ILE A 33 -4.43 -1.96 16.66
C ILE A 33 -3.10 -2.60 16.22
N PHE A 34 -2.99 -2.93 14.93
CA PHE A 34 -1.78 -3.49 14.37
C PHE A 34 -0.58 -2.54 14.46
N ILE A 35 -0.74 -1.28 14.05
CA ILE A 35 0.31 -0.25 14.11
C ILE A 35 0.80 -0.06 15.55
N PHE A 36 -0.10 0.09 16.52
CA PHE A 36 0.29 0.26 17.93
C PHE A 36 0.98 -0.98 18.50
N SER A 37 0.56 -2.19 18.09
CA SER A 37 1.25 -3.42 18.48
C SER A 37 2.69 -3.45 17.95
N LEU A 38 2.93 -3.01 16.71
CA LEU A 38 4.26 -2.93 16.12
C LEU A 38 5.12 -1.88 16.81
N ILE A 39 4.57 -0.70 17.07
CA ILE A 39 5.25 0.37 17.80
C ILE A 39 5.67 -0.14 19.18
N GLY A 40 4.76 -0.78 19.92
CA GLY A 40 5.06 -1.36 21.24
C GLY A 40 6.20 -2.37 21.19
N CYS A 41 6.17 -3.30 20.22
CA CYS A 41 7.27 -4.25 20.00
C CYS A 41 8.61 -3.58 19.69
N CYS A 42 8.62 -2.54 18.87
CA CYS A 42 9.85 -1.82 18.52
C CYS A 42 10.39 -1.02 19.71
N LEU A 43 9.53 -0.33 20.46
CA LEU A 43 9.94 0.39 21.68
C LEU A 43 10.51 -0.57 22.72
N TRP A 44 9.93 -1.77 22.86
CA TRP A 44 10.46 -2.82 23.72
C TRP A 44 11.85 -3.27 23.29
N GLU A 45 12.11 -3.37 21.98
CA GLU A 45 13.44 -3.68 21.44
C GLU A 45 14.47 -2.59 21.75
N ILE A 46 14.07 -1.30 21.72
CA ILE A 46 14.93 -0.19 22.14
C ILE A 46 15.31 -0.35 23.62
N VAL A 47 14.33 -0.65 24.49
CA VAL A 47 14.59 -0.83 25.93
C VAL A 47 15.54 -2.00 26.19
N LYS A 48 15.36 -3.12 25.47
CA LYS A 48 16.22 -4.30 25.58
C LYS A 48 17.64 -4.05 25.12
N THR A 49 17.79 -3.46 23.93
CA THR A 49 19.11 -3.26 23.31
C THR A 49 19.83 -2.03 23.83
N LYS A 50 19.10 -1.08 24.42
CA LYS A 50 19.59 0.24 24.87
C LYS A 50 20.30 1.04 23.77
N VAL A 51 20.03 0.71 22.52
CA VAL A 51 20.63 1.37 21.36
C VAL A 51 19.51 1.96 20.51
N LEU A 52 19.63 3.25 20.23
CA LEU A 52 18.72 3.97 19.36
C LEU A 52 19.41 4.17 18.01
N VAL A 53 18.82 3.62 16.96
CA VAL A 53 19.33 3.73 15.59
C VAL A 53 18.67 4.93 14.91
N VAL A 54 19.47 5.88 14.45
CA VAL A 54 18.97 7.02 13.65
C VAL A 54 19.67 7.03 12.30
N ASN A 55 18.88 7.01 11.24
CA ASN A 55 19.36 7.13 9.86
C ASN A 55 19.09 8.54 9.32
N LYS A 56 19.81 8.93 8.26
CA LYS A 56 19.56 10.20 7.55
C LYS A 56 18.10 10.36 7.10
N VAL A 57 17.46 9.25 6.73
CA VAL A 57 16.04 9.20 6.32
C VAL A 57 15.11 9.62 7.46
N ASP A 58 15.43 9.25 8.71
CA ASP A 58 14.59 9.58 9.88
C ASP A 58 14.55 11.10 10.12
N TYR A 59 15.66 11.81 9.86
CA TYR A 59 15.68 13.27 9.92
C TYR A 59 14.79 13.91 8.85
N PHE A 60 14.81 13.40 7.61
CA PHE A 60 13.92 13.90 6.55
C PHE A 60 12.45 13.64 6.86
N ILE A 61 12.13 12.46 7.41
CA ILE A 61 10.77 12.14 7.87
C ILE A 61 10.35 13.10 8.98
N LEU A 62 11.22 13.37 9.95
CA LEU A 62 10.93 14.28 11.06
C LEU A 62 10.68 15.71 10.55
N ILE A 63 11.57 16.23 9.69
CA ILE A 63 11.42 17.57 9.10
C ILE A 63 10.13 17.66 8.29
N GLY A 64 9.86 16.67 7.43
CA GLY A 64 8.62 16.60 6.66
C GLY A 64 7.39 16.58 7.57
N THR A 65 7.45 15.80 8.65
CA THR A 65 6.37 15.70 9.63
C THR A 65 6.10 17.06 10.29
N ILE A 66 7.15 17.74 10.75
CA ILE A 66 7.04 19.08 11.35
C ILE A 66 6.42 20.07 10.35
N LEU A 67 6.88 20.08 9.10
CA LEU A 67 6.35 20.97 8.05
C LEU A 67 4.84 20.76 7.82
N PHE A 68 4.37 19.51 7.85
CA PHE A 68 2.95 19.19 7.71
C PHE A 68 2.09 19.48 8.95
N VAL A 69 2.72 19.69 10.12
CA VAL A 69 2.04 20.10 11.36
C VAL A 69 1.82 21.61 11.40
N ILE A 70 2.68 22.41 10.76
CA ILE A 70 2.62 23.88 10.74
C ILE A 70 1.22 24.44 10.40
N PRO A 71 0.48 23.92 9.41
CA PRO A 71 -0.84 24.46 9.06
C PRO A 71 -1.87 24.41 10.19
N LEU A 72 -1.69 23.56 11.22
CA LEU A 72 -2.56 23.58 12.41
C LEU A 72 -2.44 24.87 13.23
N CYS A 73 -1.32 25.58 13.12
CA CYS A 73 -1.12 26.84 13.82
C CYS A 73 -1.82 28.02 13.12
N TYR A 74 -2.42 27.80 11.95
CA TYR A 74 -3.13 28.85 11.22
C TYR A 74 -4.52 29.07 11.79
N SER A 75 -4.92 30.33 11.94
CA SER A 75 -6.20 30.75 12.50
C SER A 75 -7.42 30.28 11.69
N SER A 76 -7.21 29.94 10.41
CA SER A 76 -8.23 29.43 9.50
C SER A 76 -8.33 27.90 9.45
N SER A 77 -7.60 27.18 10.31
CA SER A 77 -7.60 25.72 10.29
C SER A 77 -8.87 25.14 10.92
N ASP A 78 -9.54 24.24 10.19
CA ASP A 78 -10.58 23.40 10.78
C ASP A 78 -9.91 22.27 11.59
N PHE A 79 -9.73 22.52 12.87
CA PHE A 79 -9.05 21.61 13.79
C PHE A 79 -9.73 20.23 13.84
N SER A 80 -11.07 20.20 13.79
CA SER A 80 -11.87 18.98 14.00
C SER A 80 -11.62 17.92 12.93
N THR A 81 -11.43 18.34 11.68
CA THR A 81 -11.17 17.46 10.54
C THR A 81 -9.67 17.22 10.31
N THR A 82 -8.83 18.17 10.71
CA THR A 82 -7.38 18.13 10.45
C THR A 82 -6.62 17.29 11.47
N ILE A 83 -7.06 17.29 12.75
CA ILE A 83 -6.34 16.61 13.84
C ILE A 83 -6.12 15.12 13.56
N PHE A 84 -7.11 14.41 13.02
CA PHE A 84 -6.99 12.98 12.73
C PHE A 84 -5.99 12.67 11.61
N ARG A 85 -5.82 13.59 10.64
CA ARG A 85 -4.82 13.45 9.58
C ARG A 85 -3.42 13.67 10.12
N VAL A 86 -3.26 14.66 11.00
CA VAL A 86 -1.98 14.95 11.66
C VAL A 86 -1.57 13.83 12.61
N LEU A 87 -2.49 13.30 13.42
CA LEU A 87 -2.24 12.11 14.23
C LEU A 87 -1.83 10.92 13.36
N GLY A 88 -2.54 10.71 12.24
CA GLY A 88 -2.19 9.70 11.25
C GLY A 88 -0.75 9.82 10.77
N LEU A 89 -0.35 11.04 10.41
CA LEU A 89 0.99 11.37 9.93
C LEU A 89 2.05 11.21 11.03
N CYS A 90 1.80 11.66 12.25
CA CYS A 90 2.71 11.52 13.39
C CYS A 90 2.96 10.05 13.75
N PHE A 91 1.89 9.25 13.86
CA PHE A 91 2.04 7.82 14.15
C PHE A 91 2.66 7.05 12.98
N GLY A 92 2.39 7.45 11.73
CA GLY A 92 3.07 6.90 10.56
C GLY A 92 4.58 7.17 10.58
N ALA A 93 4.98 8.40 10.89
CA ALA A 93 6.39 8.76 11.07
C ALA A 93 7.05 7.99 12.22
N LEU A 94 6.36 7.87 13.36
CA LEU A 94 6.82 7.11 14.51
C LEU A 94 6.96 5.63 14.18
N LEU A 95 6.04 5.04 13.42
CA LEU A 95 6.11 3.65 12.96
C LEU A 95 7.35 3.44 12.07
N LEU A 96 7.61 4.34 11.10
CA LEU A 96 8.77 4.23 10.23
C LEU A 96 10.08 4.32 11.03
N PHE A 97 10.16 5.23 11.99
CA PHE A 97 11.27 5.32 12.92
C PHE A 97 11.43 4.07 13.80
N CYS A 98 10.33 3.48 14.25
CA CYS A 98 10.32 2.23 15.02
C CYS A 98 10.83 1.05 14.19
N LEU A 99 10.44 0.96 12.92
CA LEU A 99 10.89 -0.10 12.02
C LEU A 99 12.41 -0.05 11.76
N SER A 100 13.03 1.14 11.83
CA SER A 100 14.49 1.26 11.70
C SER A 100 15.25 0.65 12.89
N GLN A 101 14.59 0.50 14.05
CA GLN A 101 15.17 -0.10 15.25
C GLN A 101 15.35 -1.62 15.14
N LEU A 102 14.53 -2.29 14.32
CA LEU A 102 14.51 -3.76 14.20
C LEU A 102 15.75 -4.36 13.52
N LYS A 103 16.66 -3.53 12.97
CA LYS A 103 17.94 -3.92 12.31
C LYS A 103 17.81 -5.18 11.43
N LEU A 104 16.74 -5.25 10.65
CA LEU A 104 16.39 -6.44 9.89
C LEU A 104 17.47 -6.83 8.89
N GLY A 105 17.85 -8.11 8.91
CA GLY A 105 18.74 -8.70 7.91
C GLY A 105 18.12 -8.67 6.51
N LYS A 106 18.95 -8.88 5.49
CA LYS A 106 18.50 -8.89 4.09
C LYS A 106 17.39 -9.94 3.86
N VAL A 107 17.62 -11.17 4.29
CA VAL A 107 16.64 -12.27 4.19
C VAL A 107 15.32 -11.91 4.87
N GLN A 108 15.36 -11.42 6.11
CA GLN A 108 14.17 -11.01 6.88
C GLN A 108 13.39 -9.89 6.19
N LYS A 109 14.09 -8.93 5.56
CA LYS A 109 13.43 -7.89 4.75
C LYS A 109 12.68 -8.49 3.57
N GLY A 110 13.29 -9.45 2.86
CA GLY A 110 12.62 -10.18 1.79
C GLY A 110 11.37 -10.91 2.27
N GLU A 111 11.44 -11.57 3.42
CA GLU A 111 10.30 -12.27 4.04
C GLU A 111 9.17 -11.30 4.41
N ILE A 112 9.47 -10.18 5.08
CA ILE A 112 8.48 -9.17 5.44
C ILE A 112 7.81 -8.59 4.19
N LEU A 113 8.59 -8.24 3.17
CA LEU A 113 8.06 -7.71 1.92
C LEU A 113 7.17 -8.75 1.20
N SER A 114 7.54 -10.04 1.23
CA SER A 114 6.68 -11.10 0.70
C SER A 114 5.38 -11.29 1.48
N ILE A 115 5.36 -11.02 2.78
CA ILE A 115 4.12 -11.02 3.57
C ILE A 115 3.24 -9.81 3.20
N LEU A 116 3.83 -8.62 3.05
CA LEU A 116 3.09 -7.42 2.61
C LEU A 116 2.40 -7.64 1.25
N GLN A 117 3.07 -8.36 0.37
CA GLN A 117 2.56 -8.69 -0.94
C GLN A 117 1.27 -9.54 -0.91
N ILE A 118 1.09 -10.37 0.13
CA ILE A 118 -0.12 -11.20 0.29
C ILE A 118 -1.36 -10.32 0.47
N GLY A 119 -1.28 -9.25 1.27
CA GLY A 119 -2.40 -8.33 1.43
C GLY A 119 -2.77 -7.64 0.12
N ILE A 120 -1.77 -7.23 -0.65
CA ILE A 120 -1.97 -6.64 -1.98
C ILE A 120 -2.61 -7.66 -2.93
N PHE A 121 -2.16 -8.91 -2.90
CA PHE A 121 -2.72 -9.98 -3.72
C PHE A 121 -4.21 -10.20 -3.44
N ILE A 122 -4.60 -10.25 -2.17
CA ILE A 122 -5.99 -10.43 -1.77
C ILE A 122 -6.83 -9.20 -2.18
N GLU A 123 -6.33 -7.99 -1.95
CA GLU A 123 -7.02 -6.77 -2.41
C GLU A 123 -7.16 -6.71 -3.94
N CYS A 124 -6.17 -7.18 -4.69
CA CYS A 124 -6.29 -7.31 -6.14
C CYS A 124 -7.39 -8.29 -6.53
N LEU A 125 -7.47 -9.46 -5.87
CA LEU A 125 -8.54 -10.42 -6.12
C LEU A 125 -9.92 -9.82 -5.83
N ILE A 126 -10.07 -9.15 -4.68
CA ILE A 126 -11.31 -8.46 -4.30
C ILE A 126 -11.65 -7.38 -5.34
N GLY A 127 -10.67 -6.56 -5.75
CA GLY A 127 -10.86 -5.50 -6.75
C GLY A 127 -11.25 -6.05 -8.13
N LEU A 128 -10.68 -7.18 -8.55
CA LEU A 128 -11.06 -7.86 -9.79
C LEU A 128 -12.48 -8.41 -9.71
N ILE A 129 -12.86 -9.04 -8.60
CA ILE A 129 -14.24 -9.52 -8.37
C ILE A 129 -15.21 -8.34 -8.38
N GLN A 130 -14.87 -7.24 -7.70
CA GLN A 130 -15.65 -6.01 -7.72
C GLN A 130 -15.89 -5.50 -9.14
N PHE A 131 -14.84 -5.43 -9.95
CA PHE A 131 -14.90 -4.83 -11.28
C PHE A 131 -15.47 -5.72 -12.39
N PHE A 132 -15.26 -7.03 -12.32
CA PHE A 132 -15.71 -7.97 -13.37
C PHE A 132 -17.01 -8.68 -13.03
N ILE A 133 -17.32 -8.84 -11.73
CA ILE A 133 -18.49 -9.60 -11.29
C ILE A 133 -19.53 -8.67 -10.68
N LEU A 134 -19.18 -7.91 -9.63
CA LEU A 134 -20.18 -7.16 -8.87
C LEU A 134 -20.80 -6.01 -9.66
N THR A 135 -19.99 -5.24 -10.39
CA THR A 135 -20.50 -4.17 -11.28
C THR A 135 -21.29 -4.73 -12.46
N GLN A 136 -20.80 -5.81 -13.10
CA GLN A 136 -21.37 -6.34 -14.33
C GLN A 136 -22.69 -7.09 -14.12
N PHE A 137 -22.81 -7.81 -13.01
CA PHE A 137 -24.01 -8.58 -12.67
C PHE A 137 -24.89 -7.88 -11.62
N GLU A 138 -24.59 -6.63 -11.28
CA GLU A 138 -25.32 -5.83 -10.28
C GLU A 138 -25.49 -6.53 -8.91
N ILE A 139 -24.51 -7.36 -8.53
CA ILE A 139 -24.57 -8.16 -7.31
C ILE A 139 -24.23 -7.29 -6.10
N GLN A 140 -25.14 -7.27 -5.12
CA GLN A 140 -24.96 -6.49 -3.91
C GLN A 140 -24.36 -7.30 -2.76
N ILE A 141 -23.14 -6.94 -2.34
CA ILE A 141 -22.46 -7.47 -1.15
C ILE A 141 -22.15 -6.32 -0.20
N LEU A 142 -22.65 -6.42 1.03
CA LEU A 142 -22.45 -5.41 2.06
C LEU A 142 -20.96 -5.09 2.24
N GLY A 143 -20.60 -3.81 2.08
CA GLY A 143 -19.22 -3.33 2.24
C GLY A 143 -18.29 -3.55 1.05
N TYR A 144 -18.74 -4.26 0.00
CA TYR A 144 -17.92 -4.52 -1.20
C TYR A 144 -18.55 -4.06 -2.51
N THR A 145 -19.82 -3.64 -2.52
CA THR A 145 -20.45 -3.06 -3.71
C THR A 145 -19.72 -1.79 -4.18
N PRO A 146 -19.13 -1.78 -5.39
CA PRO A 146 -18.45 -0.61 -5.92
C PRO A 146 -19.35 0.63 -5.97
N ILE A 147 -18.76 1.78 -5.68
CA ILE A 147 -19.47 3.07 -5.74
C ILE A 147 -19.06 3.75 -7.06
N PHE A 148 -20.05 4.13 -7.88
CA PHE A 148 -19.83 4.68 -9.23
C PHE A 148 -18.98 3.77 -10.14
N ASP A 149 -19.17 2.45 -10.04
CA ASP A 149 -18.42 1.43 -10.80
C ASP A 149 -16.90 1.44 -10.58
N ARG A 150 -16.44 2.06 -9.48
CA ARG A 150 -15.02 2.11 -9.13
C ARG A 150 -14.72 1.06 -8.06
N PRO A 151 -13.86 0.07 -8.35
CA PRO A 151 -13.44 -0.90 -7.34
C PRO A 151 -12.63 -0.17 -6.26
N TYR A 152 -12.92 -0.46 -4.99
CA TYR A 152 -12.24 0.14 -3.85
C TYR A 152 -11.66 -0.89 -2.87
N GLY A 153 -11.73 -2.18 -3.21
CA GLY A 153 -11.29 -3.26 -2.33
C GLY A 153 -12.06 -3.27 -1.02
N SER A 154 -11.36 -3.56 0.07
CA SER A 154 -11.87 -3.39 1.44
C SER A 154 -11.78 -1.93 1.96
N PHE A 155 -11.09 -1.04 1.24
CA PHE A 155 -10.70 0.28 1.75
C PHE A 155 -11.82 1.32 1.76
N THR A 156 -13.01 1.01 1.23
CA THR A 156 -14.18 1.90 1.08
C THR A 156 -13.97 3.18 0.23
N GLN A 157 -12.72 3.49 -0.15
CA GLN A 157 -12.34 4.66 -0.93
C GLN A 157 -11.45 4.27 -2.11
N PRO A 158 -11.81 4.65 -3.35
CA PRO A 158 -11.03 4.27 -4.55
C PRO A 158 -9.63 4.90 -4.56
N ASN A 159 -9.44 6.05 -3.91
CA ASN A 159 -8.12 6.68 -3.81
C ASN A 159 -7.14 5.89 -2.93
N VAL A 160 -7.62 5.34 -1.82
CA VAL A 160 -6.80 4.52 -0.90
C VAL A 160 -6.40 3.23 -1.60
N MET A 161 -7.37 2.59 -2.25
CA MET A 161 -7.13 1.40 -3.07
C MET A 161 -6.14 1.69 -4.20
N ALA A 162 -6.27 2.79 -4.93
CA ALA A 162 -5.35 3.14 -6.01
C ALA A 162 -3.92 3.38 -5.52
N SER A 163 -3.74 4.07 -4.38
CA SER A 163 -2.42 4.20 -3.76
C SER A 163 -1.85 2.84 -3.34
N SER A 164 -2.68 1.95 -2.79
CA SER A 164 -2.29 0.57 -2.45
C SER A 164 -1.86 -0.23 -3.69
N MET A 165 -2.63 -0.19 -4.78
CA MET A 165 -2.28 -0.83 -6.06
C MET A 165 -0.98 -0.28 -6.63
N ALA A 166 -0.77 1.05 -6.58
CA ALA A 166 0.48 1.67 -7.02
C ALA A 166 1.68 1.16 -6.19
N THR A 167 1.52 1.05 -4.86
CA THR A 167 2.55 0.43 -4.01
C THR A 167 2.75 -1.05 -4.32
N GLY A 168 1.68 -1.76 -4.71
CA GLY A 168 1.72 -3.15 -5.14
C GLY A 168 2.54 -3.40 -6.37
N VAL A 169 2.44 -2.52 -7.38
CA VAL A 169 3.29 -2.58 -8.57
C VAL A 169 4.76 -2.44 -8.19
N VAL A 170 5.09 -1.42 -7.39
CA VAL A 170 6.46 -1.12 -6.96
C VAL A 170 7.03 -2.27 -6.14
N LEU A 171 6.24 -2.82 -5.21
CA LEU A 171 6.62 -3.94 -4.36
C LEU A 171 6.87 -5.20 -5.18
N ALA A 172 5.97 -5.52 -6.12
CA ALA A 172 6.12 -6.67 -7.00
C ALA A 172 7.40 -6.59 -7.83
N LEU A 173 7.69 -5.41 -8.41
CA LEU A 173 8.93 -5.16 -9.13
C LEU A 173 10.16 -5.32 -8.25
N PHE A 174 10.12 -4.71 -7.07
CA PHE A 174 11.22 -4.81 -6.13
C PHE A 174 11.48 -6.27 -5.74
N LEU A 175 10.44 -7.08 -5.48
CA LEU A 175 10.58 -8.48 -5.09
C LEU A 175 11.09 -9.38 -6.22
N ILE A 176 10.67 -9.14 -7.47
CA ILE A 176 11.23 -9.86 -8.64
C ILE A 176 12.74 -9.61 -8.72
N PHE A 177 13.16 -8.36 -8.58
CA PHE A 177 14.58 -8.04 -8.55
C PHE A 177 15.30 -8.63 -7.33
N TYR A 178 14.67 -8.55 -6.16
CA TYR A 178 15.24 -9.06 -4.93
C TYR A 178 15.48 -10.58 -4.99
N ALA A 179 14.59 -11.30 -5.68
CA ALA A 179 14.69 -12.73 -5.89
C ALA A 179 15.94 -13.13 -6.70
N GLU A 180 16.41 -12.31 -7.63
CA GLU A 180 17.65 -12.58 -8.37
C GLU A 180 18.89 -12.55 -7.47
N LYS A 181 18.89 -11.72 -6.43
CA LYS A 181 20.04 -11.52 -5.53
C LYS A 181 20.02 -12.44 -4.31
N PHE A 182 18.85 -12.78 -3.80
CA PHE A 182 18.69 -13.47 -2.51
C PHE A 182 17.80 -14.73 -2.59
N SER A 183 17.56 -15.24 -3.80
CA SER A 183 16.85 -16.51 -4.05
C SER A 183 15.56 -16.67 -3.24
N LEU A 184 14.54 -15.85 -3.56
CA LEU A 184 13.22 -15.96 -2.94
C LEU A 184 12.48 -17.21 -3.43
N LYS A 185 11.53 -17.70 -2.62
CA LYS A 185 10.68 -18.85 -2.96
C LYS A 185 9.87 -18.56 -4.24
N LYS A 186 9.73 -19.56 -5.12
CA LYS A 186 9.07 -19.45 -6.44
C LYS A 186 7.65 -18.86 -6.38
N TRP A 187 6.86 -19.21 -5.36
CA TRP A 187 5.52 -18.66 -5.16
C TRP A 187 5.50 -17.13 -5.01
N VAL A 188 6.50 -16.50 -4.37
CA VAL A 188 6.58 -15.04 -4.19
C VAL A 188 6.70 -14.37 -5.55
N ILE A 189 7.55 -14.93 -6.42
CA ILE A 189 7.78 -14.43 -7.78
C ILE A 189 6.49 -14.54 -8.61
N ASN A 190 5.79 -15.68 -8.53
CA ASN A 190 4.53 -15.86 -9.25
C ASN A 190 3.46 -14.87 -8.79
N VAL A 191 3.32 -14.67 -7.47
CA VAL A 191 2.42 -13.65 -6.91
C VAL A 191 2.86 -12.25 -7.35
N SER A 192 4.16 -12.01 -7.56
CA SER A 192 4.64 -10.69 -8.01
C SER A 192 4.20 -10.39 -9.43
N TYR A 193 4.32 -11.36 -10.34
CA TYR A 193 3.81 -11.20 -11.69
C TYR A 193 2.29 -11.01 -11.72
N PHE A 194 1.55 -11.77 -10.90
CA PHE A 194 0.11 -11.58 -10.77
C PHE A 194 -0.24 -10.18 -10.25
N ASN A 195 0.35 -9.74 -9.14
CA ASN A 195 0.08 -8.42 -8.55
C ASN A 195 0.42 -7.31 -9.54
N LEU A 196 1.53 -7.46 -10.26
CA LEU A 196 1.95 -6.46 -11.22
C LEU A 196 0.96 -6.31 -12.38
N LEU A 197 0.41 -7.41 -12.90
CA LEU A 197 -0.60 -7.36 -13.95
C LEU A 197 -1.95 -6.84 -13.42
N SER A 198 -2.39 -7.35 -12.27
CA SER A 198 -3.71 -7.03 -11.69
C SER A 198 -3.78 -5.60 -11.14
N CYS A 199 -2.77 -5.14 -10.40
CA CYS A 199 -2.69 -3.77 -9.90
C CYS A 199 -2.74 -2.75 -11.04
N THR A 200 -2.03 -3.02 -12.15
CA THR A 200 -1.97 -2.09 -13.29
C THR A 200 -3.29 -2.03 -14.05
N LEU A 201 -3.97 -3.18 -14.21
CA LEU A 201 -5.33 -3.25 -14.72
C LEU A 201 -6.32 -2.46 -13.85
N LEU A 202 -6.24 -2.62 -12.52
CA LEU A 202 -7.17 -2.01 -11.56
C LEU A 202 -6.92 -0.51 -11.30
N LEU A 203 -5.71 0.01 -11.54
CA LEU A 203 -5.40 1.43 -11.38
C LEU A 203 -6.22 2.33 -12.30
N ILE A 204 -6.54 1.85 -13.51
CA ILE A 204 -7.25 2.62 -14.52
C ILE A 204 -8.73 2.87 -14.16
N PRO A 205 -9.54 1.84 -13.82
CA PRO A 205 -10.94 2.06 -13.46
C PRO A 205 -11.10 2.86 -12.16
N MET A 206 -10.09 2.91 -11.29
CA MET A 206 -10.14 3.73 -10.07
C MET A 206 -10.06 5.24 -10.35
N GLN A 207 -9.53 5.66 -11.50
CA GLN A 207 -9.44 7.07 -11.94
C GLN A 207 -8.81 8.03 -10.90
N SER A 208 -7.90 7.52 -10.07
CA SER A 208 -7.32 8.29 -8.96
C SER A 208 -6.05 9.03 -9.37
N LYS A 209 -6.09 10.37 -9.38
CA LYS A 209 -4.92 11.22 -9.66
C LYS A 209 -3.76 10.93 -8.72
N THR A 210 -4.05 10.71 -7.43
CA THR A 210 -3.03 10.42 -6.41
C THR A 210 -2.39 9.05 -6.63
N GLY A 211 -3.17 8.05 -7.06
CA GLY A 211 -2.64 6.74 -7.44
C GLY A 211 -1.67 6.81 -8.62
N PHE A 212 -2.06 7.51 -9.69
CA PHE A 212 -1.18 7.70 -10.86
C PHE A 212 0.09 8.48 -10.54
N LEU A 213 -0.01 9.59 -9.80
CA LEU A 213 1.17 10.36 -9.38
C LEU A 213 2.11 9.51 -8.51
N GLY A 214 1.56 8.74 -7.56
CA GLY A 214 2.33 7.82 -6.73
C GLY A 214 3.07 6.78 -7.56
N LEU A 215 2.40 6.18 -8.56
CA LEU A 215 3.02 5.24 -9.49
C LEU A 215 4.15 5.90 -10.31
N ILE A 216 3.91 7.09 -10.89
CA ILE A 216 4.92 7.77 -11.71
C ILE A 216 6.17 8.10 -10.89
N ILE A 217 5.99 8.71 -9.71
CA ILE A 217 7.10 9.09 -8.83
C ILE A 217 7.88 7.85 -8.39
N SER A 218 7.18 6.80 -7.97
CA SER A 218 7.84 5.57 -7.52
C SER A 218 8.58 4.84 -8.65
N MET A 219 8.06 4.86 -9.88
CA MET A 219 8.77 4.32 -11.05
C MET A 219 10.03 5.12 -11.38
N ILE A 220 10.00 6.44 -11.24
CA ILE A 220 11.20 7.30 -11.39
C ILE A 220 12.24 6.97 -10.32
N LEU A 221 11.81 6.73 -9.07
CA LEU A 221 12.74 6.32 -8.00
C LEU A 221 13.32 4.92 -8.26
N LEU A 222 12.51 3.98 -8.75
CA LEU A 222 12.98 2.64 -9.11
C LEU A 222 13.99 2.66 -10.26
N LEU A 223 13.87 3.59 -11.22
CA LEU A 223 14.87 3.79 -12.27
C LEU A 223 16.26 4.07 -11.70
N PHE A 224 16.34 4.90 -10.67
CA PHE A 224 17.61 5.24 -10.04
C PHE A 224 18.22 4.03 -9.32
N ILE A 225 17.37 3.21 -8.67
CA ILE A 225 17.78 1.99 -7.96
C ILE A 225 18.23 0.90 -8.94
N PHE A 226 17.55 0.77 -10.09
CA PHE A 226 17.79 -0.27 -11.10
C PHE A 226 18.62 0.20 -12.29
N LYS A 227 19.33 1.33 -12.18
CA LYS A 227 20.15 1.88 -13.28
C LYS A 227 21.08 0.85 -13.92
N ASN A 228 21.60 -0.09 -13.12
CA ASN A 228 22.52 -1.14 -13.56
C ASN A 228 21.82 -2.45 -13.98
N HIS A 229 20.50 -2.55 -13.84
CA HIS A 229 19.67 -3.73 -14.13
C HIS A 229 18.51 -3.38 -15.09
N PHE A 230 18.85 -2.62 -16.13
CA PHE A 230 17.93 -2.15 -17.17
C PHE A 230 17.05 -3.25 -17.84
N PRO A 231 17.50 -4.51 -18.07
CA PRO A 231 16.63 -5.52 -18.69
C PRO A 231 15.42 -5.92 -17.82
N LEU A 232 15.56 -5.97 -16.49
CA LEU A 232 14.41 -6.19 -15.60
C LEU A 232 13.46 -5.00 -15.62
N PHE A 233 14.01 -3.80 -15.66
CA PHE A 233 13.22 -2.59 -15.75
C PHE A 233 12.45 -2.51 -17.09
N LYS A 234 13.01 -2.99 -18.20
CA LYS A 234 12.25 -3.14 -19.47
C LYS A 234 11.10 -4.12 -19.34
N LYS A 235 11.32 -5.28 -18.71
CA LYS A 235 10.23 -6.25 -18.43
C LYS A 235 9.13 -5.64 -17.55
N ALA A 236 9.52 -4.84 -16.55
CA ALA A 236 8.59 -4.11 -15.70
C ALA A 236 7.66 -3.20 -16.51
N ILE A 237 8.24 -2.40 -17.41
CA ILE A 237 7.50 -1.50 -18.31
C ILE A 237 6.60 -2.30 -19.24
N SER A 238 7.06 -3.43 -19.80
CA SER A 238 6.23 -4.21 -20.73
C SER A 238 4.98 -4.74 -20.05
N PHE A 239 5.07 -5.22 -18.81
CA PHE A 239 3.89 -5.67 -18.09
C PHE A 239 2.96 -4.52 -17.66
N LEU A 240 3.51 -3.34 -17.33
CA LEU A 240 2.72 -2.12 -17.10
C LEU A 240 1.92 -1.73 -18.35
N ILE A 241 2.57 -1.76 -19.51
CA ILE A 241 1.93 -1.50 -20.81
C ILE A 241 0.91 -2.58 -21.13
N MET A 242 1.18 -3.86 -20.85
CA MET A 242 0.22 -4.96 -21.04
C MET A 242 -1.01 -4.77 -20.14
N GLY A 243 -0.86 -4.41 -18.87
CA GLY A 243 -1.99 -4.11 -17.99
C GLY A 243 -2.85 -2.96 -18.52
N GLY A 244 -2.21 -1.88 -19.00
CA GLY A 244 -2.92 -0.76 -19.61
C GLY A 244 -3.57 -1.09 -20.95
N GLY A 245 -2.91 -1.86 -21.81
CA GLY A 245 -3.43 -2.31 -23.09
C GLY A 245 -4.59 -3.30 -22.94
N ASN A 246 -4.50 -4.21 -21.97
CA ASN A 246 -5.58 -5.13 -21.61
C ASN A 246 -6.82 -4.37 -21.14
N TRP A 247 -6.64 -3.23 -20.46
CA TRP A 247 -7.78 -2.38 -20.09
C TRP A 247 -8.50 -1.79 -21.30
N ILE A 248 -7.79 -1.38 -22.36
CA ILE A 248 -8.41 -0.91 -23.61
C ILE A 248 -9.25 -2.04 -24.24
N GLY A 249 -8.76 -3.28 -24.21
CA GLY A 249 -9.52 -4.45 -24.67
C GLY A 249 -10.75 -4.73 -23.82
N VAL A 250 -10.60 -4.71 -22.50
CA VAL A 250 -11.67 -4.90 -21.52
C VAL A 250 -12.73 -3.80 -21.66
N TYR A 251 -12.34 -2.53 -21.76
CA TYR A 251 -13.26 -1.41 -21.95
C TYR A 251 -14.11 -1.55 -23.22
N LYS A 252 -13.57 -2.16 -24.28
CA LYS A 252 -14.31 -2.45 -25.51
C LYS A 252 -15.27 -3.64 -25.40
N LEU A 253 -15.04 -4.58 -24.48
CA LEU A 253 -15.89 -5.75 -24.27
C LEU A 253 -17.14 -5.44 -23.43
N PHE A 254 -17.10 -4.37 -22.65
CA PHE A 254 -18.17 -3.94 -21.74
C PHE A 254 -18.91 -2.68 -22.21
N LYS A 255 -18.78 -2.33 -23.50
CA LYS A 255 -19.51 -1.26 -24.18
C LYS A 255 -20.30 -1.84 -25.34
#